data_AF-A0A9N9CTQ9-F1
#
_entry.id   AF-A0A9N9CTQ9-F1
#
_cell.length_a   1.000
_cell.length_b   1.000
_cell.length_c   1.000
_cell.angle_alpha   90.00
_cell.angle_beta   90.00
_cell.angle_gamma   90.00
#
_symmetry.space_group_name_H-M   'P 1'
#
loop_
_entity.id
_entity.type
_entity.pdbx_description
1 polymer ?
#
loop_
_entity_poly.entity_id
_entity_poly.type
_entity_poly.pdbx_seq_one_letter_code
_entity_poly.pdbx_strand_id
1 'polypeptide(L)'
;DVGYCFGTGKGTHQNEEKAFSWYLRGAENDHVLSQSTIGVRYLRGIGTPKDIMKGIYWFNLAKENGDKDAEENLALIANIII
;
A
#
# COMPACT_ATOMS: atom_id res chain seq x y z
N ASP A 1 -7.40 -10.60 -7.87
CA ASP A 1 -7.36 -9.15 -7.60
C ASP A 1 -6.91 -8.43 -8.87
N VAL A 2 -7.69 -7.47 -9.36
CA VAL A 2 -7.38 -6.70 -10.58
C VAL A 2 -6.12 -5.85 -10.38
N GLY A 3 -5.89 -5.34 -9.16
CA GLY A 3 -4.67 -4.61 -8.83
C GLY A 3 -3.42 -5.47 -9.02
N TYR A 4 -3.48 -6.74 -8.59
CA TYR A 4 -2.39 -7.70 -8.78
C TYR A 4 -2.11 -8.00 -10.25
N CYS A 5 -3.16 -8.18 -11.06
CA CYS A 5 -3.00 -8.43 -12.50
C CYS A 5 -2.29 -7.25 -13.17
N PHE A 6 -2.68 -6.01 -12.87
CA PHE A 6 -1.97 -4.83 -13.37
C PHE A 6 -0.55 -4.70 -12.81
N GLY A 7 -0.31 -5.03 -11.54
CA GLY A 7 1.04 -4.92 -10.96
C GLY A 7 2.03 -5.97 -11.48
N THR A 8 1.54 -7.12 -11.93
CA THR A 8 2.39 -8.24 -12.40
C THR A 8 2.35 -8.47 -13.91
N GLY A 9 1.41 -7.85 -14.62
CA GLY A 9 1.13 -8.16 -16.03
C GLY A 9 0.50 -9.55 -16.23
N LYS A 10 -0.04 -10.18 -15.19
CA LYS A 10 -0.69 -11.49 -15.32
C LYS A 10 -2.06 -11.33 -15.98
N GLY A 11 -2.20 -11.80 -17.21
CA GLY A 11 -3.45 -11.73 -17.98
C GLY A 11 -3.82 -10.31 -18.45
N THR A 12 -2.92 -9.34 -18.33
CA THR A 12 -3.04 -7.95 -18.81
C THR A 12 -1.65 -7.36 -19.01
N HIS A 13 -1.53 -6.17 -19.60
CA HIS A 13 -0.27 -5.43 -19.55
C HIS A 13 0.00 -4.90 -18.15
N GLN A 14 1.26 -4.97 -17.72
CA GLN A 14 1.70 -4.40 -16.45
C GLN A 14 1.49 -2.88 -16.47
N ASN A 15 0.90 -2.35 -15.40
CA ASN A 15 0.66 -0.93 -15.21
C ASN A 15 0.55 -0.62 -13.71
N GLU A 16 1.58 -0.01 -13.15
CA GLU A 16 1.67 0.26 -11.72
C GLU A 16 0.65 1.29 -11.22
N GLU A 17 0.30 2.29 -12.03
CA GLU A 17 -0.68 3.33 -11.67
C GLU A 17 -2.10 2.77 -11.60
N LYS A 18 -2.46 1.89 -12.54
CA LYS A 18 -3.72 1.15 -12.50
C LYS A 18 -3.76 0.19 -11.33
N ALA A 19 -2.66 -0.51 -11.06
CA ALA A 19 -2.55 -1.39 -9.89
C ALA A 19 -2.78 -0.59 -8.60
N PHE A 20 -2.09 0.54 -8.45
CA PHE A 20 -2.25 1.47 -7.33
C PHE A 20 -3.71 1.90 -7.16
N SER A 21 -4.36 2.35 -8.23
CA SER A 21 -5.77 2.81 -8.20
C SER A 21 -6.74 1.71 -7.73
N TRP A 22 -6.52 0.46 -8.14
CA TRP A 22 -7.34 -0.67 -7.69
C TRP A 22 -7.11 -1.02 -6.22
N TYR A 23 -5.85 -1.06 -5.78
CA TYR A 23 -5.55 -1.26 -4.37
C TYR A 23 -6.08 -0.12 -3.50
N LEU A 24 -6.02 1.12 -3.98
CA LEU A 24 -6.50 2.29 -3.24
C LEU A 24 -8.00 2.19 -2.99
N ARG A 25 -8.78 1.82 -4.01
CA ARG A 25 -10.22 1.57 -3.86
C ARG A 25 -10.50 0.50 -2.78
N GLY A 26 -9.73 -0.58 -2.75
CA GLY A 26 -9.86 -1.59 -1.69
C GLY A 26 -9.54 -1.03 -0.31
N ALA A 27 -8.44 -0.28 -0.21
CA ALA A 27 -7.98 0.33 1.03
C ALA A 27 -8.99 1.33 1.63
N GLU A 28 -9.64 2.11 0.76
CA GLU A 28 -10.72 3.06 1.10
C GLU A 28 -12.02 2.37 1.55
N ASN A 29 -12.18 1.06 1.29
CA ASN A 29 -13.30 0.24 1.77
C ASN A 29 -12.87 -0.69 2.92
N ASP A 30 -11.91 -0.25 3.73
CA ASP A 30 -11.39 -0.97 4.90
C ASP A 30 -10.84 -2.37 4.64
N HIS A 31 -10.46 -2.67 3.39
CA HIS A 31 -9.78 -3.92 3.10
C HIS A 31 -8.33 -3.85 3.61
N VAL A 32 -8.11 -4.50 4.75
CA VAL A 32 -6.86 -4.49 5.54
C VAL A 32 -5.61 -4.71 4.68
N LEU A 33 -5.59 -5.77 3.87
CA LEU A 33 -4.43 -6.07 3.01
C LEU A 33 -4.17 -4.98 1.96
N SER A 34 -5.23 -4.33 1.48
CA SER A 34 -5.09 -3.21 0.54
C SER A 34 -4.54 -1.96 1.23
N GLN A 35 -4.91 -1.69 2.49
CA GLN A 35 -4.35 -0.58 3.27
C GLN A 35 -2.84 -0.74 3.46
N SER A 36 -2.37 -1.92 3.89
CA SER A 36 -0.93 -2.21 3.99
C SER A 36 -0.23 -2.16 2.62
N THR A 37 -0.87 -2.68 1.56
CA THR A 37 -0.32 -2.59 0.21
C THR A 37 -0.12 -1.13 -0.22
N ILE A 38 -1.11 -0.27 0.02
CA ILE A 38 -1.00 1.16 -0.30
C ILE A 38 0.06 1.86 0.53
N GLY A 39 0.18 1.50 1.82
CA GLY A 39 1.28 1.94 2.69
C GLY A 39 2.64 1.69 2.04
N VAL A 40 2.91 0.45 1.63
CA VAL A 40 4.16 0.08 0.93
C VAL A 40 4.34 0.84 -0.38
N ARG A 41 3.27 0.98 -1.19
CA ARG A 41 3.37 1.66 -2.49
C ARG A 41 3.70 3.13 -2.36
N TYR A 42 3.17 3.83 -1.37
CA TYR A 42 3.55 5.20 -1.07
C TYR A 42 5.00 5.32 -0.56
N LEU A 43 5.45 4.41 0.31
CA LEU A 43 6.84 4.40 0.77
C LEU A 43 7.85 4.21 -0.36
N ARG A 44 7.51 3.37 -1.35
CA ARG A 44 8.38 2.99 -2.46
C ARG A 44 8.16 3.80 -3.73
N GLY A 45 7.10 4.60 -3.81
CA GLY A 45 6.72 5.35 -5.01
C GLY A 45 6.29 4.45 -6.18
N ILE A 46 5.55 3.37 -5.90
CA ILE A 46 5.14 2.39 -6.93
C ILE A 46 3.72 2.70 -7.39
N GLY A 47 3.60 3.21 -8.62
CA GLY A 47 2.30 3.61 -9.18
C GLY A 47 1.74 4.91 -8.60
N THR A 48 2.55 5.61 -7.80
CA THR A 48 2.27 6.91 -7.17
C THR A 48 3.61 7.60 -6.89
N PRO A 49 3.69 8.94 -6.83
CA PRO A 49 4.83 9.61 -6.21
C PRO A 49 5.09 9.08 -4.79
N LYS A 50 6.38 8.98 -4.43
CA LYS A 50 6.78 8.58 -3.07
C LYS A 50 6.30 9.62 -2.07
N ASP A 51 5.62 9.15 -1.02
CA ASP A 51 5.11 9.99 0.07
C ASP A 51 5.12 9.19 1.37
N ILE A 52 6.09 9.47 2.22
CA ILE A 52 6.31 8.72 3.46
C ILE A 52 5.16 8.94 4.44
N MET A 53 4.63 10.16 4.53
CA MET A 53 3.56 10.50 5.47
C MET A 53 2.26 9.79 5.10
N LYS A 54 1.93 9.70 3.80
CA LYS A 54 0.81 8.87 3.34
C LYS A 54 1.05 7.39 3.60
N GLY A 55 2.28 6.91 3.42
CA GLY A 55 2.64 5.53 3.79
C GLY A 55 2.31 5.22 5.26
N ILE A 56 2.77 6.08 6.18
CA ILE A 56 2.49 5.97 7.62
C ILE A 56 0.99 6.03 7.91
N TYR A 57 0.26 6.93 7.27
CA TYR A 57 -1.20 7.05 7.43
C TYR A 57 -1.90 5.73 7.12
N TRP A 58 -1.59 5.10 5.98
CA TRP A 58 -2.22 3.85 5.58
C TRP A 58 -1.85 2.67 6.46
N PHE A 59 -0.61 2.60 6.97
CA PHE A 59 -0.26 1.57 7.95
C PHE A 59 -0.96 1.76 9.29
N ASN A 60 -1.18 2.99 9.75
CA ASN A 60 -1.95 3.22 10.96
C ASN A 60 -3.41 2.74 10.79
N LEU A 61 -4.05 3.04 9.65
CA LEU A 61 -5.38 2.50 9.35
C LEU A 61 -5.40 0.96 9.28
N ALA A 62 -4.40 0.36 8.62
CA ALA A 62 -4.29 -1.09 8.54
C ALA A 62 -4.19 -1.73 9.94
N LYS A 63 -3.36 -1.13 10.82
CA LYS A 63 -3.23 -1.54 12.23
C LYS A 63 -4.55 -1.43 12.98
N GLU A 64 -5.24 -0.28 12.85
CA GLU A 64 -6.55 -0.06 13.47
C GLU A 64 -7.59 -1.09 13.01
N ASN A 65 -7.52 -1.52 11.75
CA ASN A 65 -8.37 -2.56 11.16
C ASN A 65 -7.86 -4.00 11.37
N GLY A 66 -6.83 -4.20 12.21
CA GLY A 66 -6.38 -5.52 12.66
C GLY A 66 -5.24 -6.14 11.85
N ASP A 67 -4.54 -5.38 11.02
CA ASP A 67 -3.27 -5.82 10.41
C ASP A 67 -2.16 -5.89 11.47
N LYS A 68 -1.69 -7.10 11.76
CA LYS A 68 -0.62 -7.34 12.72
C LYS A 68 0.76 -6.96 12.18
N ASP A 69 0.92 -6.98 10.86
CA ASP A 69 2.20 -6.68 10.20
C ASP A 69 2.40 -5.16 10.03
N ALA A 70 1.33 -4.37 10.21
CA ALA A 70 1.40 -2.92 10.10
C ALA A 70 2.29 -2.29 11.19
N GLU A 71 2.34 -2.85 12.40
CA GLU A 71 3.23 -2.38 13.47
C GLU A 71 4.71 -2.53 13.11
N GLU A 72 5.08 -3.68 12.53
CA GLU A 72 6.45 -3.92 12.07
C GLU A 72 6.85 -2.95 10.95
N ASN A 73 5.94 -2.71 10.00
CA ASN A 73 6.15 -1.73 8.94
C ASN A 73 6.33 -0.30 9.49
N LEU A 74 5.53 0.11 10.47
CA LEU A 74 5.65 1.42 11.12
C LEU A 74 6.99 1.56 11.86
N ALA A 75 7.42 0.54 12.59
CA ALA A 75 8.72 0.52 13.26
C ALA A 75 9.88 0.62 12.26
N LEU A 76 9.81 -0.10 11.13
CA LEU A 76 10.82 -0.02 10.07
C LEU A 76 10.91 1.39 9.48
N ILE A 77 9.77 2.06 9.25
CA ILE A 77 9.74 3.44 8.73
C ILE A 77 10.41 4.40 9.72
N ALA A 78 10.14 4.27 11.02
CA ALA A 78 10.75 5.12 12.04
C ALA A 78 12.29 5.04 12.01
N ASN A 79 12.85 3.86 11.77
CA ASN A 79 14.31 3.64 11.64
C ASN A 79 14.93 4.25 10.36
N ILE A 80 14.12 4.62 9.36
CA ILE A 80 14.60 5.23 8.11
C ILE A 80 14.58 6.76 8.21
N ILE A 81 13.76 7.33 9.10
CA ILE A 81 13.56 8.78 9.25
C ILE A 81 14.47 9.37 10.34
N ILE A 82 14.90 8.55 11.30
CA ILE A 82 15.85 8.90 12.38
C ILE A 82 17.28 8.67 11.88
#